data_AF-A0A7K4FG33-F1
#
_entry.id   AF-A0A7K4FG33-F1
#
_cell.length_a   1.000
_cell.length_b   1.000
_cell.length_c   1.000
_cell.angle_alpha   90.00
_cell.angle_beta   90.00
_cell.angle_gamma   90.00
#
_symmetry.space_group_name_H-M   'P 1'
#
loop_
_entity.id
_entity.type
_entity.pdbx_description
1 polymer ?
#
loop_
_entity_poly.entity_id
_entity_poly.type
_entity_poly.pdbx_seq_one_letter_code
_entity_poly.pdbx_strand_id
1 'polypeptide(L)'
;MLPPKMYQPTKYRLYPFPNQERELRRQFEELRLLWNHALEQRQEAWRKEKRSVSYVGQCRDLARWRAYDKDGIGRVYGHVAQETLARL
;
A
#
# COMPACT_ATOMS: atom_id res chain seq x y z
N MET A 1 6.23 -22.36 36.53
CA MET A 1 6.53 -21.71 35.23
C MET A 1 5.50 -22.23 34.24
N LEU A 2 4.60 -21.38 33.72
CA LEU A 2 3.61 -21.83 32.73
C LEU A 2 4.29 -21.96 31.36
N PRO A 3 3.96 -22.98 30.55
CA PRO A 3 4.55 -23.14 29.23
C PRO A 3 4.18 -21.94 28.32
N PRO A 4 5.05 -21.57 27.38
CA PRO A 4 4.77 -20.49 26.44
C PRO A 4 3.51 -20.82 25.63
N LYS A 5 2.58 -19.86 25.57
CA LYS A 5 1.32 -20.00 24.85
C LYS A 5 1.62 -19.98 23.35
N MET A 6 1.57 -21.14 22.72
CA MET A 6 1.78 -21.30 21.28
C MET A 6 0.49 -20.92 20.54
N TYR A 7 0.48 -19.78 19.86
CA TYR A 7 -0.64 -19.40 18.99
C TYR A 7 -0.46 -20.08 17.63
N GLN A 8 -1.39 -20.96 17.28
CA GLN A 8 -1.44 -21.50 15.92
C GLN A 8 -2.13 -20.46 15.01
N PRO A 9 -1.50 -20.04 13.90
CA PRO A 9 -2.14 -19.13 12.97
C PRO A 9 -3.30 -19.84 12.26
N THR A 10 -4.53 -19.47 12.58
CA THR A 10 -5.71 -19.93 11.86
C THR A 10 -5.96 -19.05 10.65
N LYS A 11 -6.08 -19.66 9.46
CA LYS A 11 -6.45 -18.97 8.23
C LYS A 11 -7.97 -19.04 8.06
N TYR A 12 -8.62 -17.87 8.00
CA TYR A 12 -10.04 -17.78 7.68
C TYR A 12 -10.20 -17.32 6.23
N ARG A 13 -11.08 -18.00 5.48
CA ARG A 13 -11.48 -17.54 4.16
C ARG A 13 -12.48 -16.39 4.31
N LEU A 14 -12.26 -15.32 3.55
CA LEU A 14 -13.20 -14.21 3.45
C LEU A 14 -14.37 -14.60 2.54
N TYR A 15 -15.60 -14.30 2.94
CA TYR A 15 -16.82 -14.48 2.14
C TYR A 15 -17.54 -13.13 1.99
N PRO A 16 -17.03 -12.22 1.15
CA PRO A 16 -17.60 -10.89 1.00
C PRO A 16 -18.91 -10.91 0.21
N PHE A 17 -19.82 -10.00 0.54
CA PHE A 17 -20.93 -9.68 -0.34
C PHE A 17 -20.44 -9.00 -1.64
N PRO A 18 -21.22 -9.01 -2.74
CA PRO A 18 -20.78 -8.46 -4.03
C PRO A 18 -20.31 -6.99 -3.97
N ASN A 19 -20.94 -6.17 -3.11
CA ASN A 19 -20.51 -4.78 -2.88
C ASN A 19 -19.15 -4.69 -2.17
N GLN A 20 -18.89 -5.56 -1.19
CA GLN A 20 -17.62 -5.63 -0.48
C GLN A 20 -16.51 -6.09 -1.42
N GLU A 21 -16.75 -7.11 -2.25
CA GLU A 21 -15.77 -7.58 -3.23
C GLU A 21 -15.37 -6.47 -4.20
N ARG A 22 -16.36 -5.72 -4.72
CA ARG A 22 -16.10 -4.59 -5.62
C ARG A 22 -15.22 -3.53 -4.95
N GLU A 23 -15.49 -3.19 -3.69
CA GLU A 23 -14.68 -2.20 -2.96
C GLU A 23 -13.28 -2.72 -2.66
N LEU A 24 -13.12 -4.00 -2.30
CA LEU A 24 -11.80 -4.61 -2.10
C LEU A 24 -10.98 -4.60 -3.39
N ARG A 25 -11.60 -4.94 -4.53
CA ARG A 25 -10.95 -4.88 -5.85
C ARG A 25 -10.53 -3.45 -6.19
N ARG A 26 -11.43 -2.47 -6.00
CA ARG A 26 -11.10 -1.05 -6.20
C ARG A 26 -9.89 -0.63 -5.38
N GLN A 27 -9.88 -0.91 -4.07
CA GLN A 27 -8.75 -0.58 -3.20
C GLN A 27 -7.45 -1.28 -3.64
N PHE A 28 -7.55 -2.55 -4.04
CA PHE A 28 -6.39 -3.30 -4.54
C PHE A 28 -5.80 -2.67 -5.80
N GLU A 29 -6.64 -2.22 -6.72
CA GLU A 29 -6.22 -1.53 -7.94
C GLU A 29 -5.48 -0.22 -7.64
N GLU A 30 -6.01 0.60 -6.73
CA GLU A 30 -5.32 1.84 -6.28
C GLU A 30 -3.94 1.54 -5.66
N LEU A 31 -3.85 0.49 -4.83
CA LEU A 31 -2.59 0.10 -4.20
C LEU A 31 -1.59 -0.47 -5.21
N ARG A 32 -2.07 -1.20 -6.23
CA ARG A 32 -1.24 -1.70 -7.34
C ARG A 32 -0.65 -0.55 -8.15
N LEU A 33 -1.47 0.46 -8.47
CA LEU A 33 -1.01 1.67 -9.17
C LEU A 33 0.04 2.42 -8.34
N LEU A 34 -0.23 2.64 -7.05
CA LEU A 34 0.72 3.26 -6.12
C LEU A 34 2.07 2.53 -6.08
N TRP A 35 2.03 1.20 -5.93
CA TRP A 35 3.24 0.37 -5.89
C TRP A 35 4.06 0.52 -7.16
N ASN A 36 3.43 0.34 -8.33
CA ASN A 36 4.12 0.38 -9.61
C ASN A 36 4.75 1.76 -9.86
N HIS A 37 3.99 2.83 -9.61
CA HIS A 37 4.49 4.20 -9.75
C HIS A 37 5.68 4.48 -8.82
N ALA A 38 5.59 4.08 -7.54
CA ALA A 38 6.65 4.30 -6.58
C ALA A 38 7.91 3.45 -6.87
N LEU A 39 7.75 2.22 -7.36
CA LEU A 39 8.84 1.37 -7.81
C LEU A 39 9.54 1.98 -9.04
N GLU A 40 8.76 2.41 -10.03
CA GLU A 40 9.27 3.06 -11.24
C GLU A 40 10.07 4.32 -10.88
N GLN A 41 9.54 5.18 -10.00
CA GLN A 41 10.25 6.37 -9.53
C GLN A 41 11.62 6.04 -8.92
N ARG A 42 11.72 4.98 -8.10
CA ARG A 42 13.00 4.52 -7.52
C ARG A 42 13.97 4.06 -8.60
N GLN A 43 13.48 3.25 -9.55
CA GLN A 43 14.31 2.74 -10.65
C GLN A 43 14.80 3.87 -11.56
N GLU A 44 13.94 4.81 -11.89
CA GLU A 44 14.25 5.98 -12.72
C GLU A 44 15.30 6.88 -12.08
N ALA A 45 15.12 7.25 -10.81
CA ALA A 45 16.06 8.09 -10.07
C ALA A 45 17.45 7.45 -9.99
N TRP A 46 17.51 6.13 -9.79
CA TRP A 46 18.79 5.42 -9.79
C TRP A 46 19.41 5.34 -11.19
N ARG A 47 18.60 5.04 -12.21
CA ARG A 47 19.07 4.92 -13.60
C ARG A 47 19.65 6.23 -14.12
N LYS A 48 18.96 7.35 -13.88
CA LYS A 48 19.29 8.67 -14.44
C LYS A 48 20.28 9.45 -13.57
N GLU A 49 20.08 9.43 -12.25
CA GLU A 49 20.78 10.34 -11.32
C GLU A 49 21.65 9.61 -10.29
N LYS A 50 21.66 8.26 -10.27
CA LYS A 50 22.30 7.46 -9.22
C LYS A 50 21.85 7.85 -7.80
N ARG A 51 20.59 8.28 -7.69
CA ARG A 51 19.99 8.76 -6.45
C ARG A 51 19.01 7.74 -5.89
N SER A 52 19.09 7.50 -4.58
CA SER A 52 18.09 6.72 -3.85
C SER A 52 16.88 7.59 -3.48
N VAL A 53 15.68 7.05 -3.64
CA VAL A 53 14.44 7.70 -3.18
C VAL A 53 14.05 7.10 -1.83
N SER A 54 13.82 7.94 -0.83
CA SER A 54 13.48 7.50 0.51
C SER A 54 11.99 7.22 0.68
N TYR A 55 11.67 6.26 1.55
CA TYR A 55 10.30 5.97 1.97
C TYR A 55 9.54 7.22 2.45
N VAL A 56 10.20 8.04 3.29
CA VAL A 56 9.62 9.28 3.83
C VAL A 56 9.30 10.26 2.70
N GLY A 57 10.16 10.35 1.68
CA GLY A 57 9.90 11.16 0.49
C GLY A 57 8.64 10.72 -0.25
N GLN A 58 8.54 9.42 -0.56
CA GLN A 58 7.36 8.86 -1.23
C GLN A 58 6.08 8.98 -0.41
N CYS A 59 6.17 8.91 0.93
CA CYS A 59 5.02 9.17 1.80
C CYS A 59 4.52 10.62 1.75
N ARG A 60 5.41 11.60 1.58
CA ARG A 60 5.02 13.00 1.37
C ARG A 60 4.32 13.19 0.03
N ASP A 61 4.81 12.54 -1.02
CA ASP A 61 4.17 12.56 -2.34
C ASP A 61 2.81 11.86 -2.31
N LEU A 62 2.71 10.72 -1.62
CA LEU A 62 1.45 10.03 -1.37
C LEU A 62 0.43 10.92 -0.66
N ALA A 63 0.84 11.68 0.36
CA ALA A 63 -0.07 12.60 1.05
C ALA A 63 -0.66 13.66 0.10
N ARG A 64 0.17 14.19 -0.83
CA ARG A 64 -0.28 15.11 -1.87
C ARG A 64 -1.22 14.45 -2.87
N TRP A 65 -0.87 13.25 -3.35
CA TRP A 65 -1.72 12.50 -4.28
C TRP A 65 -3.08 12.18 -3.67
N ARG A 66 -3.13 11.70 -2.42
CA ARG A 66 -4.38 11.44 -1.70
C ARG A 66 -5.26 12.68 -1.53
N ALA A 67 -4.67 13.85 -1.36
CA ALA A 67 -5.42 15.10 -1.25
C ALA A 67 -6.02 15.54 -2.60
N TYR A 68 -5.33 15.22 -3.70
CA TYR A 68 -5.75 15.50 -5.06
C TYR A 68 -6.82 14.51 -5.56
N ASP A 69 -6.56 13.21 -5.42
CA ASP A 69 -7.43 12.12 -5.86
C ASP A 69 -8.21 11.54 -4.68
N LYS A 70 -9.28 12.24 -4.29
CA LYS A 70 -10.11 11.87 -3.13
C LYS A 70 -10.91 10.60 -3.34
N ASP A 71 -11.30 10.29 -4.58
CA ASP A 71 -12.16 9.16 -4.92
C ASP A 71 -11.38 7.88 -5.24
N GLY A 72 -10.14 8.00 -5.74
CA GLY A 72 -9.20 6.88 -5.93
C GLY A 72 -8.39 6.60 -4.67
N ILE A 73 -7.07 6.89 -4.72
CA ILE A 73 -6.14 6.55 -3.64
C ILE A 73 -6.47 7.25 -2.31
N GLY A 74 -7.10 8.44 -2.36
CA GLY A 74 -7.55 9.18 -1.19
C GLY A 74 -8.61 8.43 -0.37
N ARG A 75 -9.43 7.61 -1.03
CA ARG A 75 -10.47 6.78 -0.39
C ARG A 75 -9.91 5.51 0.25
N VAL A 76 -8.68 5.10 -0.10
CA VAL A 76 -7.98 4.00 0.59
C VAL A 76 -7.57 4.48 1.99
N TYR A 77 -7.55 3.59 2.99
CA TYR A 77 -7.04 3.94 4.31
C TYR A 77 -5.56 4.30 4.24
N GLY A 78 -5.18 5.47 4.79
CA GLY A 78 -3.85 6.05 4.63
C GLY A 78 -2.72 5.12 5.10
N HIS A 79 -2.93 4.39 6.19
CA HIS A 79 -1.94 3.45 6.70
C HIS A 79 -1.65 2.30 5.73
N VAL A 80 -2.69 1.76 5.05
CA VAL A 80 -2.50 0.67 4.08
C VAL A 80 -1.68 1.17 2.88
N ALA A 81 -1.95 2.39 2.41
CA ALA A 81 -1.17 2.99 1.33
C ALA A 81 0.30 3.24 1.74
N GLN A 82 0.54 3.68 2.99
CA GLN A 82 1.88 3.83 3.54
C GLN A 82 2.60 2.49 3.70
N GLU A 83 1.93 1.44 4.17
CA GLU A 83 2.52 0.11 4.26
C GLU A 83 2.87 -0.47 2.89
N THR A 84 2.07 -0.20 1.85
CA THR A 84 2.41 -0.57 0.47
C THR A 84 3.74 0.04 0.05
N LEU A 85 3.98 1.31 0.35
CA LEU A 85 5.28 1.95 0.10
C LEU A 85 6.42 1.40 0.96
N ALA A 86 6.13 0.94 2.18
CA ALA A 86 7.13 0.37 3.10
C ALA A 86 7.60 -1.02 2.66
N ARG A 87 6.85 -1.70 1.79
CA ARG A 87 7.19 -3.02 1.25
C ARG A 87 8.09 -2.95 0.00
N LEU A 88 8.30 -1.76 -0.58
CA LEU A 88 9.24 -1.48 -1.67
C LEU A 88 10.66 -1.35 -1.16
#